data_AF-A0A419YQK9-F1
#
_entry.id   AF-A0A419YQK9-F1
#
_cell.length_a   1.000
_cell.length_b   1.000
_cell.length_c   1.000
_cell.angle_alpha   90.00
_cell.angle_beta   90.00
_cell.angle_gamma   90.00
#
_symmetry.space_group_name_H-M   'P 1'
#
loop_
_entity.id
_entity.type
_entity.pdbx_description
1 polymer ?
#
loop_
_entity_poly.entity_id
_entity_poly.type
_entity_poly.pdbx_seq_one_letter_code
_entity_poly.pdbx_strand_id
1 'polypeptide(L)'
;MPGQQNRKRKAAAAAQRQQYAEWTWQRVLVTLERDELKDVVRRLLADGTVTDETQLRIDAPCSRDGTPPVYVLSVLAPPAEAAAGE
;
A
#
# COMPACT_ATOMS: atom_id res chain seq x y z
N MET A 1 -25.45 -9.57 23.90
CA MET A 1 -24.14 -9.05 24.36
C MET A 1 -23.31 -8.56 23.17
N PRO A 2 -23.27 -7.24 22.89
CA PRO A 2 -22.61 -6.66 21.70
C PRO A 2 -21.06 -6.54 21.77
N GLY A 3 -20.39 -7.09 22.78
CA GLY A 3 -18.94 -6.91 22.98
C GLY A 3 -18.01 -7.94 22.32
N GLN A 4 -18.52 -9.11 21.92
CA GLN A 4 -17.65 -10.22 21.46
C GLN A 4 -17.14 -10.06 20.03
N GLN A 5 -17.94 -9.46 19.14
CA GLN A 5 -17.54 -9.25 17.75
C GLN A 5 -16.39 -8.24 17.63
N ASN A 6 -16.36 -7.22 18.49
CA ASN A 6 -15.27 -6.24 18.54
C ASN A 6 -13.93 -6.85 18.98
N ARG A 7 -13.94 -7.84 19.89
CA ARG A 7 -12.70 -8.51 20.31
C ARG A 7 -12.08 -9.35 19.19
N LYS A 8 -12.89 -10.12 18.45
CA LYS A 8 -12.39 -10.91 17.31
C LYS A 8 -11.82 -10.05 16.18
N ARG A 9 -12.49 -8.93 15.84
CA ARG A 9 -11.98 -7.99 14.83
C ARG A 9 -10.65 -7.34 15.23
N LYS A 10 -10.48 -6.98 16.51
CA LYS A 10 -9.20 -6.43 17.00
C LYS A 10 -8.07 -7.46 16.97
N ALA A 11 -8.34 -8.72 17.31
CA ALA A 11 -7.34 -9.78 17.27
C ALA A 11 -6.86 -10.08 15.84
N ALA A 12 -7.77 -10.12 14.87
CA ALA A 12 -7.42 -10.33 13.46
C ALA A 12 -6.57 -9.18 12.89
N ALA A 13 -6.93 -7.92 13.20
CA ALA A 13 -6.15 -6.76 12.81
C ALA A 13 -4.76 -6.70 13.49
N ALA A 14 -4.63 -7.21 14.71
CA ALA A 14 -3.35 -7.30 15.41
C ALA A 14 -2.44 -8.40 14.83
N ALA A 15 -3.00 -9.55 14.45
CA ALA A 15 -2.24 -10.62 13.81
C ALA A 15 -1.71 -10.22 12.43
N GLN A 16 -2.52 -9.54 11.60
CA GLN A 16 -2.04 -9.00 10.31
C GLN A 16 -0.92 -7.98 10.49
N ARG A 17 -0.94 -7.17 11.55
CA ARG A 17 0.14 -6.20 11.83
C ARG A 17 1.47 -6.86 12.17
N GLN A 18 1.49 -8.07 12.74
CA GLN A 18 2.72 -8.80 13.01
C GLN A 18 3.35 -9.35 11.74
N GLN A 19 2.54 -9.71 10.75
CA GLN A 19 3.00 -10.28 9.47
C GLN A 19 3.74 -9.27 8.60
N TYR A 20 3.43 -7.98 8.75
CA TYR A 20 4.04 -6.86 8.02
C TYR A 20 4.85 -5.92 8.94
N ALA A 21 5.16 -6.33 10.16
CA ALA A 21 5.80 -5.47 11.17
C ALA A 21 7.17 -4.92 10.71
N GLU A 22 7.85 -5.68 9.86
CA GLU A 22 9.19 -5.34 9.33
C GLU A 22 9.13 -4.77 7.90
N TRP A 23 7.93 -4.71 7.31
CA TRP A 23 7.75 -4.21 5.96
C TRP A 23 7.66 -2.69 5.97
N THR A 24 8.26 -2.06 4.97
CA THR A 24 8.34 -0.60 4.89
C THR A 24 7.65 -0.10 3.63
N TRP A 25 6.89 0.98 3.77
CA TRP A 25 6.34 1.69 2.63
C TRP A 25 7.45 2.39 1.86
N GLN A 26 7.68 1.97 0.62
CA GLN A 26 8.63 2.56 -0.29
C GLN A 26 7.90 3.35 -1.37
N ARG A 27 8.28 4.62 -1.54
CA ARG A 27 7.72 5.48 -2.58
C ARG A 27 8.29 5.09 -3.93
N VAL A 28 7.43 4.73 -4.87
CA VAL A 28 7.82 4.24 -6.21
C VAL A 28 7.53 5.22 -7.33
N LEU A 29 6.50 6.07 -7.18
CA LEU A 29 6.12 7.06 -8.18
C LEU A 29 5.63 8.34 -7.51
N VAL A 30 5.99 9.47 -8.10
CA VAL A 30 5.33 10.75 -7.87
C VAL A 30 5.04 11.42 -9.18
N THR A 31 3.76 11.69 -9.43
CA THR A 31 3.29 12.22 -10.70
C THR A 31 2.14 13.21 -10.50
N LEU A 32 1.96 14.12 -11.44
CA LEU A 32 0.78 14.97 -11.56
C LEU A 32 -0.31 14.29 -12.41
N GLU A 33 0.08 13.30 -13.21
CA GLU A 33 -0.73 12.68 -14.25
C GLU A 33 -1.40 11.42 -13.74
N ARG A 34 -2.73 11.41 -13.79
CA ARG A 34 -3.52 10.26 -13.31
C ARG A 34 -3.34 9.03 -14.18
N ASP A 35 -3.15 9.18 -15.48
CA ASP A 35 -2.98 8.03 -16.37
C ASP A 35 -1.62 7.35 -16.19
N GLU A 36 -0.56 8.12 -15.90
CA GLU A 36 0.75 7.56 -15.52
C GLU A 36 0.65 6.73 -14.24
N LEU A 37 -0.09 7.20 -13.23
CA LEU A 37 -0.36 6.42 -12.02
C LEU A 37 -1.04 5.07 -12.33
N LYS A 38 -2.05 5.06 -13.21
CA LYS A 38 -2.75 3.82 -13.57
C LYS A 38 -1.83 2.84 -14.29
N ASP A 39 -1.01 3.32 -15.21
CA ASP A 39 -0.10 2.48 -15.97
C ASP A 39 0.98 1.86 -15.08
N VAL A 40 1.51 2.63 -14.12
CA VAL A 40 2.47 2.10 -13.15
C VAL A 40 1.81 1.05 -12.23
N VAL A 41 0.59 1.29 -11.74
CA VAL A 41 -0.14 0.30 -10.93
C VAL A 41 -0.37 -0.99 -11.73
N ARG A 42 -0.79 -0.88 -13.00
CA ARG A 42 -0.97 -2.06 -13.87
C ARG A 42 0.32 -2.82 -14.07
N ARG A 43 1.44 -2.12 -14.27
CA ARG A 43 2.75 -2.73 -14.41
C ARG A 43 3.18 -3.46 -13.15
N LEU A 44 2.99 -2.87 -11.97
CA LEU A 44 3.32 -3.51 -10.68
C LEU A 44 2.53 -4.79 -10.44
N LEU A 45 1.26 -4.82 -10.86
CA LEU A 45 0.42 -6.02 -10.80
C LEU A 45 0.87 -7.07 -11.83
N ALA A 46 1.24 -6.65 -13.05
CA ALA A 46 1.69 -7.54 -14.10
C ALA A 46 3.06 -8.17 -13.81
N ASP A 47 3.98 -7.40 -13.23
CA ASP A 47 5.33 -7.84 -12.85
C ASP A 47 5.31 -8.73 -11.59
N GLY A 48 4.16 -8.86 -10.91
CA GLY A 48 4.01 -9.63 -9.68
C GLY A 48 4.66 -8.97 -8.44
N THR A 49 5.21 -7.77 -8.59
CA THR A 49 5.78 -6.96 -7.50
C THR A 49 4.75 -6.69 -6.42
N VAL A 50 3.48 -6.55 -6.80
CA VAL A 50 2.36 -6.41 -5.88
C VAL A 50 1.31 -7.45 -6.20
N THR A 51 0.97 -8.26 -5.20
CA THR A 51 0.01 -9.35 -5.35
C THR A 51 -1.36 -9.02 -4.74
N ASP A 52 -1.42 -8.00 -3.88
CA ASP A 52 -2.64 -7.60 -3.18
C ASP A 52 -2.77 -6.07 -3.07
N GLU A 53 -3.99 -5.56 -3.16
CA GLU A 53 -4.29 -4.13 -3.11
C GLU A 53 -3.86 -3.48 -1.78
N THR A 54 -3.79 -4.24 -0.68
CA THR A 54 -3.34 -3.74 0.63
C THR A 54 -1.84 -3.41 0.67
N GLN A 55 -1.08 -3.86 -0.33
CA GLN A 55 0.34 -3.51 -0.50
C GLN A 55 0.53 -2.21 -1.30
N LEU A 56 -0.55 -1.60 -1.81
CA LEU A 56 -0.51 -0.30 -2.50
C LEU A 56 -1.06 0.80 -1.62
N ARG A 57 -0.39 1.94 -1.64
CA ARG A 57 -0.86 3.16 -1.01
C ARG A 57 -0.73 4.32 -1.99
N ILE A 58 -1.85 5.01 -2.22
CA ILE A 58 -1.92 6.19 -3.08
C ILE A 58 -2.25 7.38 -2.18
N ASP A 59 -1.28 8.26 -1.94
CA ASP A 59 -1.49 9.52 -1.25
C ASP A 59 -1.69 10.65 -2.27
N ALA A 60 -2.78 11.38 -2.12
CA ALA A 60 -3.16 12.49 -2.99
C ALA A 60 -3.60 13.67 -2.10
N PRO A 61 -2.73 14.68 -1.84
CA PRO A 61 -3.14 15.83 -1.06
C PRO A 61 -4.34 16.52 -1.74
N CYS A 62 -5.37 16.83 -0.96
CA CYS A 62 -6.51 17.55 -1.49
C CYS A 62 -6.09 18.96 -1.89
N SER A 63 -6.22 19.31 -3.17
CA SER A 63 -6.20 20.71 -3.59
C SER A 63 -7.58 21.33 -3.44
N ARG A 64 -7.61 22.67 -3.43
CA ARG A 64 -8.85 23.45 -3.37
C ARG A 64 -9.75 23.24 -4.58
N ASP A 65 -9.18 22.84 -5.72
CA ASP A 65 -9.87 22.68 -7.01
C ASP A 65 -10.39 21.25 -7.25
N GLY A 66 -10.28 20.36 -6.26
CA GLY A 66 -10.78 18.98 -6.33
C GLY A 66 -9.92 18.02 -7.15
N THR A 67 -8.86 18.50 -7.82
CA THR A 67 -7.88 17.65 -8.51
C THR A 67 -6.59 17.57 -7.68
N PRO A 68 -6.11 16.39 -7.30
CA PRO A 68 -4.86 16.27 -6.56
C PRO A 68 -3.74 17.00 -7.30
N PRO A 69 -2.99 17.88 -6.62
CA PRO A 69 -1.88 18.58 -7.25
C PRO A 69 -0.68 17.65 -7.40
N VAL A 70 -0.74 16.43 -6.86
CA VAL A 70 0.28 15.38 -6.99
C VAL A 70 -0.32 14.05 -6.51
N TYR A 71 0.07 12.96 -7.14
CA TYR A 71 -0.16 11.59 -6.70
C TYR A 71 1.16 11.01 -6.24
N VAL A 72 1.15 10.37 -5.07
CA VAL A 72 2.28 9.63 -4.53
C VAL A 72 1.87 8.16 -4.42
N LEU A 73 2.54 7.30 -5.17
CA LEU A 73 2.38 5.85 -5.07
C LEU A 73 3.47 5.28 -4.19
N SER A 74 3.07 4.53 -3.17
CA SER A 74 3.96 3.76 -2.31
C SER A 74 3.57 2.30 -2.35
N VAL A 75 4.56 1.42 -2.31
CA VAL A 75 4.42 -0.03 -2.26
C VAL A 75 4.94 -0.52 -0.92
N LEU A 76 4.24 -1.46 -0.31
CA LEU A 76 4.69 -2.13 0.90
C LEU A 76 5.72 -3.19 0.51
N ALA A 77 7.00 -2.90 0.76
CA ALA A 77 8.10 -3.81 0.45
C ALA A 77 8.57 -4.55 1.71
N PRO A 78 8.96 -5.83 1.61
CA PRO A 78 9.63 -6.53 2.69
C PRO A 78 10.98 -5.85 3.00
N PRO A 79 11.55 -6.08 4.21
CA PRO A 79 12.87 -5.56 4.54
C PRO A 79 13.91 -6.07 3.53
N ALA A 80 14.91 -5.24 3.21
CA ALA A 80 15.90 -5.55 2.16
C ALA A 80 16.67 -6.87 2.38
N GLU A 81 16.76 -7.37 3.62
CA GLU A 81 17.33 -8.68 3.94
C GLU A 81 16.48 -9.88 3.46
N ALA A 82 15.17 -9.72 3.32
CA ALA A 82 14.28 -10.79 2.86
C ALA A 82 14.30 -10.97 1.33
N ALA A 83 14.86 -10.02 0.57
CA ALA A 83 14.97 -10.09 -0.88
C ALA A 83 16.32 -10.70 -1.36
N ALA A 84 17.25 -11.00 -0.45
CA ALA A 84 18.60 -11.50 -0.74
C ALA A 84 18.78 -13.00 -0.44
N GLY A 85 17.69 -13.78 -0.54
CA GLY A 85 17.70 -15.21 -0.29
C GLY A 85 16.98 -15.98 -1.40
N GLU A 86 17.52 -15.95 -2.61
CA GLU A 86 17.24 -16.96 -3.64
C GLU A 86 18.52 -17.30 -4.40
#